data_AF-A0AAE6YF70-F1
#
_entry.id   AF-A0AAE6YF70-F1
#
_cell.length_a   1.000
_cell.length_b   1.000
_cell.length_c   1.000
_cell.angle_alpha   90.00
_cell.angle_beta   90.00
_cell.angle_gamma   90.00
#
_symmetry.space_group_name_H-M   'P 1'
#
loop_
_entity.id
_entity.type
_entity.pdbx_description
1 polymer ?
#
loop_
_entity_poly.entity_id
_entity_poly.type
_entity_poly.pdbx_seq_one_letter_code
_entity_poly.pdbx_strand_id
1 'polypeptide(L)'
;MTLDGFPTRPVGEIGPLDTPWGRGRATDLAVGQRIRAVVMTVGPDGERAGLSLAAAAYPELWAFLSGLQPDCRLTGTVASIESYGVFVALDEGPAHPVFPGVGFITYAELSWTRFESASEVVRVGQRVTCVFLQIDTWNGEARLSLRATLPDPFLAFADAVDAAGGEGRAVTFRGRVTKLTPIGVFVRVADGVEGLVPVEGADVSDETGRVVVPDRGDVVVGGEGDVAVGDEGEVVVENEADVVVGDQVHVVVTRVSREGRRVVLAWVGAAAGSGR
;
A
#
# COMPACT_ATOMS: atom_id res chain seq x y z
N MET A 1 -31.26 -9.15 -24.71
CA MET A 1 -31.02 -9.55 -26.11
C MET A 1 -31.00 -11.07 -26.13
N THR A 2 -31.92 -11.71 -26.84
CA THR A 2 -31.90 -13.18 -26.98
C THR A 2 -30.99 -13.50 -28.16
N LEU A 3 -29.90 -14.24 -27.94
CA LEU A 3 -28.98 -14.68 -28.99
C LEU A 3 -29.56 -15.94 -29.65
N ASP A 4 -30.70 -15.79 -30.32
CA ASP A 4 -31.43 -16.88 -30.99
C ASP A 4 -30.89 -17.11 -32.41
N GLY A 5 -29.62 -17.48 -32.50
CA GLY A 5 -28.97 -17.86 -33.75
C GLY A 5 -27.54 -18.24 -33.46
N PHE A 6 -27.22 -19.53 -33.51
CA PHE A 6 -25.84 -20.01 -33.40
C PHE A 6 -25.08 -19.57 -34.65
N PRO A 7 -24.28 -18.49 -34.60
CA PRO A 7 -23.45 -18.14 -35.73
C PRO A 7 -22.29 -19.13 -35.78
N THR A 8 -21.57 -19.18 -36.90
CA THR A 8 -20.36 -20.01 -37.04
C THR A 8 -19.23 -19.58 -36.08
N ARG A 9 -19.36 -18.41 -35.43
CA ARG A 9 -18.45 -17.90 -34.40
C ARG A 9 -19.22 -17.53 -33.12
N PRO A 10 -18.67 -17.80 -31.92
CA PRO A 10 -19.31 -17.45 -30.66
C PRO A 10 -19.38 -15.93 -30.47
N VAL A 11 -20.59 -15.42 -30.23
CA VAL A 11 -20.89 -13.98 -30.01
C VAL A 11 -20.63 -13.55 -28.56
N GLY A 12 -20.48 -14.51 -27.64
CA GLY A 12 -20.26 -14.25 -26.23
C GLY A 12 -19.41 -15.32 -25.58
N GLU A 13 -18.61 -14.90 -24.61
CA GLU A 13 -17.72 -15.75 -23.81
C GLU A 13 -18.01 -15.53 -22.33
N ILE A 14 -18.12 -16.63 -21.58
CA ILE A 14 -18.21 -16.61 -20.12
C ILE A 14 -16.83 -16.99 -19.63
N GLY A 15 -16.13 -16.04 -18.99
CA GLY A 15 -14.83 -16.32 -18.41
C GLY A 15 -14.92 -17.34 -17.29
N PRO A 16 -13.80 -17.98 -16.90
CA PRO A 16 -13.77 -18.83 -15.71
C PRO A 16 -14.22 -18.07 -14.45
N LEU A 17 -14.03 -16.74 -14.44
CA LEU A 17 -14.39 -15.83 -13.36
C LEU A 17 -15.88 -15.47 -13.27
N ASP A 18 -16.63 -15.84 -14.31
CA ASP A 18 -17.98 -15.39 -14.53
C ASP A 18 -19.01 -16.47 -14.20
N THR A 19 -18.56 -17.56 -13.58
CA THR A 19 -19.41 -18.61 -13.04
C THR A 19 -19.95 -18.22 -11.66
N PRO A 20 -21.17 -18.66 -11.27
CA PRO A 20 -21.78 -18.25 -10.02
C PRO A 20 -20.88 -18.47 -8.80
N TRP A 21 -20.73 -17.44 -7.97
CA TRP A 21 -20.03 -17.54 -6.70
C TRP A 21 -20.69 -18.63 -5.83
N GLY A 22 -19.91 -19.65 -5.44
CA GLY A 22 -20.38 -20.76 -4.61
C GLY A 22 -20.68 -22.05 -5.38
N ARG A 23 -21.86 -22.65 -5.14
CA ARG A 23 -22.23 -23.96 -5.73
C ARG A 23 -22.77 -23.78 -7.15
N GLY A 24 -21.87 -23.87 -8.13
CA GLY A 24 -22.18 -24.08 -9.53
C GLY A 24 -20.89 -24.03 -10.34
N ARG A 25 -20.48 -25.14 -10.96
CA ARG A 25 -19.30 -25.14 -11.84
C ARG A 25 -19.75 -24.84 -13.26
N ALA A 26 -18.87 -24.25 -14.08
CA ALA A 26 -19.08 -24.16 -15.53
C ALA A 26 -19.48 -25.49 -16.18
N THR A 27 -19.09 -26.62 -15.56
CA THR A 27 -19.38 -27.99 -15.98
C THR A 27 -20.85 -28.41 -15.88
N ASP A 28 -21.70 -27.62 -15.22
CA ASP A 28 -23.11 -27.96 -15.02
C ASP A 28 -24.00 -27.51 -16.20
N LEU A 29 -23.40 -26.94 -17.24
CA LEU A 29 -24.10 -26.44 -18.43
C LEU A 29 -24.10 -27.46 -19.58
N ALA A 30 -25.27 -27.73 -20.13
CA ALA A 30 -25.43 -28.58 -21.32
C ALA A 30 -25.50 -27.76 -22.61
N VAL A 31 -24.96 -28.30 -23.71
CA VAL A 31 -25.13 -27.69 -25.04
C VAL A 31 -26.62 -27.60 -25.38
N GLY A 32 -27.07 -26.42 -25.80
CA GLY A 32 -28.47 -26.11 -26.10
C GLY A 32 -29.29 -25.63 -24.89
N GLN A 33 -28.70 -25.58 -23.69
CA GLN A 33 -29.35 -25.00 -22.51
C GLN A 33 -29.49 -23.48 -22.66
N ARG A 34 -30.68 -22.97 -22.35
CA ARG A 34 -30.90 -21.53 -22.22
C ARG A 34 -30.34 -21.04 -20.89
N ILE A 35 -29.46 -20.03 -20.95
CA ILE A 35 -28.84 -19.41 -19.78
C ILE A 35 -29.21 -17.92 -19.69
N ARG A 36 -29.16 -17.38 -18.48
CA ARG A 36 -29.25 -15.93 -18.24
C ARG A 36 -27.87 -15.44 -17.80
N ALA A 37 -27.37 -14.41 -18.46
CA ALA A 37 -26.08 -13.79 -18.15
C ALA A 37 -26.20 -12.25 -18.21
N VAL A 38 -25.32 -11.56 -17.49
CA VAL A 38 -25.14 -10.09 -17.59
C VAL A 38 -24.00 -9.81 -18.55
N VAL A 39 -24.13 -8.79 -19.39
CA VAL A 39 -23.02 -8.32 -20.25
C VAL A 39 -22.06 -7.50 -19.40
N MET A 40 -20.82 -7.96 -19.29
CA MET A 40 -19.75 -7.33 -18.52
C MET A 40 -18.91 -6.41 -19.38
N THR A 41 -18.58 -6.89 -20.58
CA THR A 41 -17.77 -6.17 -21.54
C THR A 41 -18.33 -6.37 -22.94
N VAL A 42 -18.10 -5.40 -23.80
CA VAL A 42 -18.35 -5.51 -25.24
C VAL A 42 -17.04 -5.23 -25.94
N GLY A 43 -16.66 -6.12 -26.85
CA GLY A 43 -15.46 -6.00 -27.66
C GLY A 43 -15.49 -4.73 -28.50
N PRO A 44 -14.33 -4.21 -28.90
CA PRO A 44 -14.24 -2.99 -29.70
C PRO A 44 -14.92 -3.12 -31.08
N ASP A 45 -15.08 -4.35 -31.57
CA ASP A 45 -15.82 -4.69 -32.79
C ASP A 45 -17.34 -4.69 -32.60
N GLY A 46 -17.84 -4.68 -31.35
CA GLY A 46 -19.25 -4.81 -31.02
C GLY A 46 -19.82 -6.22 -31.26
N GLU A 47 -19.00 -7.16 -31.74
CA GLU A 47 -19.42 -8.51 -32.13
C GLU A 47 -19.22 -9.53 -31.01
N ARG A 48 -18.36 -9.22 -30.03
CA ARG A 48 -18.07 -10.10 -28.90
C ARG A 48 -18.51 -9.46 -27.59
N ALA A 49 -19.11 -10.25 -26.71
CA ALA A 49 -19.45 -9.82 -25.36
C ALA A 49 -18.84 -10.75 -24.30
N GLY A 50 -18.26 -10.17 -23.24
CA GLY A 50 -17.99 -10.89 -22.00
C GLY A 50 -19.27 -11.01 -21.19
N LEU A 51 -19.59 -12.21 -20.73
CA LEU A 51 -20.85 -12.53 -20.06
C LEU A 51 -20.62 -13.09 -18.67
N SER A 52 -21.43 -12.66 -17.69
CA SER A 52 -21.38 -13.16 -16.31
C SER A 52 -22.65 -13.87 -15.87
N LEU A 53 -22.51 -15.16 -15.55
CA LEU A 53 -23.53 -15.94 -14.87
C LEU A 53 -23.59 -15.59 -13.38
N ALA A 54 -22.45 -15.24 -12.77
CA ALA A 54 -22.39 -14.81 -11.37
C ALA A 54 -23.25 -13.57 -11.12
N ALA A 55 -23.03 -12.53 -11.93
CA ALA A 55 -23.83 -11.32 -11.85
C ALA A 55 -25.32 -11.57 -12.13
N ALA A 56 -25.64 -12.52 -13.01
CA ALA A 56 -27.03 -12.88 -13.31
C ALA A 56 -27.70 -13.71 -12.19
N ALA A 57 -26.93 -14.54 -11.48
CA ALA A 57 -27.40 -15.35 -10.37
C ALA A 57 -27.67 -14.50 -9.11
N TYR A 58 -26.87 -13.45 -8.91
CA TYR A 58 -26.96 -12.56 -7.74
C TYR A 58 -27.14 -11.09 -8.17
N PRO A 59 -28.30 -10.74 -8.77
CA PRO A 59 -28.50 -9.43 -9.37
C PRO A 59 -28.47 -8.27 -8.37
N GLU A 60 -28.94 -8.49 -7.12
CA GLU A 60 -28.89 -7.46 -6.07
C GLU A 60 -27.45 -7.16 -5.63
N LEU A 61 -26.63 -8.19 -5.45
CA LEU A 61 -25.21 -8.05 -5.13
C LEU A 61 -24.46 -7.35 -6.26
N TRP A 62 -24.69 -7.77 -7.50
CA TRP A 62 -24.08 -7.15 -8.66
C TRP A 62 -24.48 -5.68 -8.82
N ALA A 63 -25.76 -5.36 -8.65
CA ALA A 63 -26.26 -3.99 -8.71
C ALA A 63 -25.64 -3.11 -7.62
N PHE A 64 -25.54 -3.64 -6.39
CA PHE A 64 -24.86 -2.94 -5.29
C PHE A 64 -23.40 -2.64 -5.64
N LEU A 65 -22.61 -3.67 -5.99
CA LEU A 65 -21.19 -3.52 -6.27
C LEU A 65 -20.94 -2.56 -7.44
N SER A 66 -21.67 -2.72 -8.55
CA SER A 66 -21.52 -1.90 -9.76
C SER A 66 -21.94 -0.45 -9.57
N GLY A 67 -22.76 -0.16 -8.55
CA GLY A 67 -23.17 1.19 -8.20
C GLY A 67 -22.13 1.97 -7.39
N LEU A 68 -21.15 1.28 -6.78
CA LEU A 68 -20.15 1.92 -5.93
C LEU A 68 -19.18 2.77 -6.75
N GLN A 69 -18.91 3.98 -6.23
CA GLN A 69 -17.91 4.87 -6.81
C GLN A 69 -16.60 4.75 -6.02
N PRO A 70 -15.44 4.66 -6.69
CA PRO A 70 -14.14 4.75 -6.02
C PRO A 70 -14.09 5.92 -5.04
N ASP A 71 -13.37 5.72 -3.94
CA ASP A 71 -13.17 6.68 -2.85
C ASP A 71 -14.41 7.03 -2.02
N CYS A 72 -15.58 6.43 -2.28
CA CYS A 72 -16.74 6.60 -1.42
C CYS A 72 -16.53 5.93 -0.04
N ARG A 73 -17.14 6.51 1.00
CA ARG A 73 -17.10 5.96 2.35
C ARG A 73 -18.26 5.00 2.56
N LEU A 74 -17.94 3.80 3.01
CA LEU A 74 -18.90 2.75 3.34
C LEU A 74 -18.77 2.40 4.83
N THR A 75 -19.90 2.16 5.49
CA THR A 75 -19.93 1.75 6.89
C THR A 75 -20.45 0.32 6.99
N GLY A 76 -19.91 -0.43 7.95
CA GLY A 76 -20.34 -1.80 8.19
C GLY A 76 -19.79 -2.35 9.49
N THR A 77 -19.99 -3.64 9.68
CA THR A 77 -19.56 -4.39 10.86
C THR A 77 -18.59 -5.48 10.46
N VAL A 78 -17.48 -5.60 11.18
CA VAL A 78 -16.51 -6.67 10.96
C VAL A 78 -17.17 -8.03 11.22
N ALA A 79 -17.30 -8.84 10.18
CA ALA A 79 -17.98 -10.11 10.22
C ALA A 79 -17.04 -11.27 10.55
N SER A 80 -15.83 -11.28 9.98
CA SER A 80 -14.77 -12.25 10.30
C SER A 80 -13.38 -11.63 10.08
N ILE A 81 -12.39 -12.16 10.81
CA ILE A 81 -10.97 -11.85 10.62
C ILE A 81 -10.29 -13.17 10.24
N GLU A 82 -9.83 -13.25 9.01
CA GLU A 82 -9.10 -14.40 8.47
C GLU A 82 -7.61 -14.06 8.34
N SER A 83 -6.76 -15.09 8.20
CA SER A 83 -5.31 -14.91 8.07
C SER A 83 -4.87 -14.06 6.87
N TYR A 84 -5.75 -13.90 5.87
CA TYR A 84 -5.49 -13.16 4.64
C TYR A 84 -6.26 -11.83 4.54
N GLY A 85 -7.15 -11.52 5.48
CA GLY A 85 -7.91 -10.27 5.47
C GLY A 85 -9.14 -10.27 6.36
N VAL A 86 -9.88 -9.18 6.28
CA VAL A 86 -11.03 -8.90 7.16
C VAL A 86 -12.28 -8.74 6.32
N PHE A 87 -13.31 -9.53 6.64
CA PHE A 87 -14.62 -9.41 6.04
C PHE A 87 -15.48 -8.41 6.80
N VAL A 88 -16.17 -7.55 6.07
CA VAL A 88 -17.05 -6.51 6.59
C VAL A 88 -18.44 -6.70 6.00
N ALA A 89 -19.44 -6.90 6.86
CA ALA A 89 -20.84 -6.81 6.49
C ALA A 89 -21.22 -5.33 6.39
N LEU A 90 -21.31 -4.83 5.16
CA LEU A 90 -21.66 -3.43 4.87
C LEU A 90 -23.13 -3.17 5.18
N ASP A 91 -23.44 -2.02 5.78
CA ASP A 91 -24.81 -1.69 6.23
C ASP A 91 -25.80 -1.62 5.06
N GLU A 92 -25.36 -1.10 3.91
CA GLU A 92 -26.14 -1.02 2.68
C GLU A 92 -25.86 -2.20 1.72
N GLY A 93 -24.97 -3.12 2.11
CA GLY A 93 -24.60 -4.27 1.29
C GLY A 93 -25.59 -5.43 1.44
N PRO A 94 -25.96 -6.12 0.34
CA PRO A 94 -26.76 -7.33 0.42
C PRO A 94 -25.97 -8.49 1.06
N ALA A 95 -26.64 -9.60 1.35
CA ALA A 95 -25.93 -10.80 1.81
C ALA A 95 -25.04 -11.38 0.70
N HIS A 96 -23.81 -11.75 1.05
CA HIS A 96 -22.92 -12.44 0.13
C HIS A 96 -23.21 -13.96 0.13
N PRO A 97 -23.27 -14.64 -1.03
CA PRO A 97 -23.66 -16.06 -1.11
C PRO A 97 -22.63 -17.04 -0.54
N VAL A 98 -21.37 -16.63 -0.43
CA VAL A 98 -20.23 -17.46 0.03
C VAL A 98 -19.60 -16.91 1.32
N PHE A 99 -19.12 -15.68 1.28
CA PHE A 99 -18.45 -15.00 2.38
C PHE A 99 -19.39 -14.39 3.43
N PRO A 100 -18.91 -14.15 4.66
CA PRO A 100 -19.73 -13.60 5.75
C PRO A 100 -20.06 -12.10 5.60
N GLY A 101 -19.50 -11.42 4.59
CA GLY A 101 -19.79 -10.03 4.26
C GLY A 101 -19.36 -9.70 2.83
N VAL A 102 -19.89 -8.61 2.28
CA VAL A 102 -19.59 -8.13 0.92
C VAL A 102 -18.30 -7.31 0.88
N GLY A 103 -17.92 -6.66 1.97
CA GLY A 103 -16.69 -5.88 2.07
C GLY A 103 -15.49 -6.74 2.44
N PHE A 104 -14.35 -6.47 1.83
CA PHE A 104 -13.08 -7.15 2.16
C PHE A 104 -11.93 -6.16 2.25
N ILE A 105 -11.19 -6.21 3.37
CA ILE A 105 -10.01 -5.40 3.65
C ILE A 105 -8.79 -6.33 3.75
N THR A 106 -7.78 -6.10 2.91
CA THR A 106 -6.48 -6.78 3.05
C THR A 106 -5.68 -6.19 4.21
N TYR A 107 -4.71 -6.92 4.76
CA TYR A 107 -3.89 -6.41 5.87
C TYR A 107 -3.15 -5.12 5.52
N ALA A 108 -2.66 -4.98 4.29
CA ALA A 108 -2.01 -3.76 3.83
C ALA A 108 -2.94 -2.53 3.88
N GLU A 109 -4.26 -2.75 3.84
CA GLU A 109 -5.29 -1.71 3.84
C GLU A 109 -5.89 -1.45 5.23
N LEU A 110 -5.46 -2.17 6.28
CA LEU A 110 -5.93 -1.96 7.64
C LEU A 110 -5.29 -0.73 8.31
N SER A 111 -4.00 -0.54 8.13
CA SER A 111 -3.25 0.56 8.77
C SER A 111 -2.08 1.04 7.91
N TRP A 112 -1.67 2.29 8.13
CA TRP A 112 -0.40 2.83 7.63
C TRP A 112 0.79 2.31 8.43
N THR A 113 0.58 1.93 9.69
CA THR A 113 1.61 1.41 10.59
C THR A 113 1.69 -0.11 10.51
N ARG A 114 2.87 -0.66 10.79
CA ARG A 114 3.04 -2.11 10.95
C ARG A 114 2.31 -2.58 12.22
N PHE A 115 1.68 -3.74 12.11
CA PHE A 115 1.03 -4.48 13.19
C PHE A 115 1.31 -5.98 12.99
N GLU A 116 1.27 -6.77 14.05
CA GLU A 116 1.55 -8.22 13.96
C GLU A 116 0.28 -9.01 13.63
N SER A 117 -0.86 -8.58 14.20
CA SER A 117 -2.16 -9.20 14.01
C SER A 117 -3.24 -8.17 13.70
N ALA A 118 -4.15 -8.50 12.77
CA ALA A 118 -5.32 -7.68 12.47
C ALA A 118 -6.20 -7.41 13.72
N SER A 119 -6.15 -8.30 14.72
CA SER A 119 -6.89 -8.15 15.99
C SER A 119 -6.44 -6.95 16.83
N GLU A 120 -5.25 -6.41 16.57
CA GLU A 120 -4.77 -5.17 17.18
C GLU A 120 -5.44 -3.93 16.60
N VAL A 121 -5.90 -4.02 15.34
CA VAL A 121 -6.49 -2.89 14.61
C VAL A 121 -8.01 -2.94 14.64
N VAL A 122 -8.60 -4.14 14.48
CA VAL A 122 -10.05 -4.35 14.40
C VAL A 122 -10.47 -5.61 15.15
N ARG A 123 -11.73 -5.65 15.60
CA ARG A 123 -12.33 -6.81 16.27
C ARG A 123 -13.59 -7.27 15.55
N VAL A 124 -13.89 -8.57 15.62
CA VAL A 124 -15.18 -9.10 15.14
C VAL A 124 -16.33 -8.41 15.88
N GLY A 125 -17.37 -8.01 15.16
CA GLY A 125 -18.50 -7.23 15.66
C GLY A 125 -18.25 -5.73 15.76
N GLN A 126 -17.04 -5.23 15.45
CA GLN A 126 -16.74 -3.81 15.48
C GLN A 126 -17.38 -3.08 14.29
N ARG A 127 -18.03 -1.96 14.56
CA ARG A 127 -18.44 -0.97 13.54
C ARG A 127 -17.21 -0.28 12.96
N VAL A 128 -17.08 -0.28 11.64
CA VAL A 128 -15.98 0.38 10.91
C VAL A 128 -16.53 1.21 9.77
N THR A 129 -15.85 2.32 9.48
CA THR A 129 -16.03 3.10 8.25
C THR A 129 -14.79 2.91 7.41
N CYS A 130 -14.96 2.61 6.13
CA CYS A 130 -13.87 2.30 5.19
C CYS A 130 -14.07 3.08 3.90
N VAL A 131 -13.00 3.25 3.13
CA VAL A 131 -13.05 3.79 1.77
C VAL A 131 -13.17 2.63 0.79
N PHE A 132 -14.08 2.73 -0.18
CA PHE A 132 -14.16 1.79 -1.29
C PHE A 132 -13.05 2.05 -2.30
N LEU A 133 -12.32 0.99 -2.65
CA LEU A 133 -11.24 1.06 -3.63
C LEU A 133 -11.74 0.62 -5.01
N GLN A 134 -12.25 -0.61 -5.10
CA GLN A 134 -12.68 -1.22 -6.36
C GLN A 134 -13.54 -2.46 -6.11
N ILE A 135 -14.22 -2.92 -7.15
CA ILE A 135 -14.94 -4.19 -7.13
C ILE A 135 -13.96 -5.33 -7.40
N ASP A 136 -14.07 -6.42 -6.64
CA ASP A 136 -13.52 -7.72 -6.99
C ASP A 136 -14.62 -8.56 -7.63
N THR A 137 -14.60 -8.63 -8.96
CA THR A 137 -15.59 -9.40 -9.73
C THR A 137 -15.40 -10.91 -9.62
N TRP A 138 -14.20 -11.37 -9.24
CA TRP A 138 -13.92 -12.80 -9.07
C TRP A 138 -14.56 -13.33 -7.80
N ASN A 139 -14.45 -12.59 -6.70
CA ASN A 139 -15.01 -13.00 -5.42
C ASN A 139 -16.41 -12.44 -5.15
N GLY A 140 -16.85 -11.41 -5.87
CA GLY A 140 -18.12 -10.73 -5.60
C GLY A 140 -18.04 -9.78 -4.41
N GLU A 141 -16.89 -9.14 -4.20
CA GLU A 141 -16.59 -8.34 -3.02
C GLU A 141 -16.33 -6.88 -3.38
N ALA A 142 -16.59 -5.99 -2.44
CA ALA A 142 -16.09 -4.63 -2.44
C ALA A 142 -14.72 -4.60 -1.75
N ARG A 143 -13.65 -4.21 -2.46
CA ARG A 143 -12.34 -4.00 -1.87
C ARG A 143 -12.33 -2.69 -1.11
N LEU A 144 -11.99 -2.75 0.17
CA LEU A 144 -12.10 -1.64 1.11
C LEU A 144 -10.74 -1.30 1.73
N SER A 145 -10.60 -0.05 2.15
CA SER A 145 -9.46 0.45 2.90
C SER A 145 -9.87 1.15 4.18
N LEU A 146 -9.34 0.67 5.31
CA LEU A 146 -9.47 1.36 6.59
C LEU A 146 -8.43 2.46 6.68
N ARG A 147 -7.19 2.22 6.22
CA ARG A 147 -6.11 3.21 6.26
C ARG A 147 -6.41 4.47 5.44
N ALA A 148 -7.11 4.34 4.31
CA ALA A 148 -7.49 5.49 3.49
C ALA A 148 -8.49 6.44 4.18
N THR A 149 -9.09 6.04 5.31
CA THR A 149 -9.90 6.94 6.14
C THR A 149 -9.06 7.86 7.04
N LEU A 150 -7.79 7.52 7.24
CA LEU A 150 -6.84 8.24 8.07
C LEU A 150 -5.94 9.12 7.20
N PRO A 151 -5.43 10.25 7.74
CA PRO A 151 -4.43 11.05 7.04
C PRO A 151 -3.25 10.19 6.60
N ASP A 152 -2.80 10.40 5.38
CA ASP A 152 -1.61 9.74 4.85
C ASP A 152 -0.36 10.30 5.54
N PRO A 153 0.38 9.49 6.32
CA PRO A 153 1.55 9.98 7.05
C PRO A 153 2.66 10.46 6.11
N PHE A 154 2.77 9.89 4.91
CA PHE A 154 3.76 10.32 3.93
C PHE A 154 3.44 11.72 3.41
N LEU A 155 2.18 11.98 3.07
CA LEU A 155 1.78 13.30 2.59
C LEU A 155 1.91 14.35 3.70
N ALA A 156 1.49 14.01 4.92
CA ALA A 156 1.66 14.88 6.08
C ALA A 156 3.15 15.21 6.33
N PHE A 157 4.04 14.22 6.20
CA PHE A 157 5.48 14.43 6.30
C PHE A 157 6.01 15.31 5.16
N ALA A 158 5.62 15.05 3.91
CA ALA A 158 6.03 15.84 2.76
C ALA A 158 5.61 17.32 2.91
N ASP A 159 4.37 17.57 3.30
CA ASP A 159 3.86 18.92 3.55
C ASP A 159 4.62 19.61 4.70
N ALA A 160 4.97 18.88 5.76
CA ALA A 160 5.76 19.40 6.87
C ALA A 160 7.20 19.75 6.46
N VAL A 161 7.84 18.92 5.61
CA VAL A 161 9.16 19.20 5.04
C VAL A 161 9.11 20.44 4.16
N ASP A 162 8.11 20.56 3.29
CA ASP A 162 7.96 21.73 2.40
C ASP A 162 7.74 23.03 3.21
N ALA A 163 6.96 22.96 4.29
CA ALA A 163 6.72 24.09 5.18
C ALA A 163 7.97 24.50 6.00
N ALA A 164 8.78 23.53 6.43
CA ALA A 164 9.99 23.77 7.22
C ALA A 164 11.22 24.15 6.38
N GLY A 165 11.28 23.68 5.13
CA GLY A 165 12.44 23.76 4.24
C GLY A 165 12.48 24.96 3.31
N GLY A 166 11.62 25.97 3.49
CA GLY A 166 11.49 27.13 2.59
C GLY A 166 12.81 27.66 2.02
N GLU A 167 12.83 27.93 0.71
CA GLU A 167 13.96 28.47 -0.07
C GLU A 167 15.34 27.90 0.31
N GLY A 168 15.53 26.59 0.10
CA GLY A 168 16.86 25.97 0.14
C GLY A 168 17.36 25.59 1.53
N ARG A 169 16.49 25.52 2.54
CA ARG A 169 16.87 25.09 3.90
C ARG A 169 16.76 23.58 4.06
N ALA A 170 17.89 22.94 4.37
CA ALA A 170 17.93 21.54 4.78
C ALA A 170 17.14 21.32 6.09
N VAL A 171 16.22 20.36 6.09
CA VAL A 171 15.46 19.97 7.30
C VAL A 171 16.11 18.75 7.93
N THR A 172 16.66 18.92 9.12
CA THR A 172 17.29 17.84 9.90
C THR A 172 16.26 17.14 10.77
N PHE A 173 16.27 15.80 10.73
CA PHE A 173 15.46 14.92 11.55
C PHE A 173 16.33 14.03 12.40
N ARG A 174 15.84 13.72 13.61
CA ARG A 174 16.34 12.58 14.39
C ARG A 174 15.48 11.38 14.04
N GLY A 175 16.09 10.33 13.52
CA GLY A 175 15.39 9.14 13.08
C GLY A 175 15.98 7.86 13.64
N ARG A 176 15.18 6.80 13.66
CA ARG A 176 15.62 5.46 14.09
C ARG A 176 15.97 4.61 12.88
N VAL A 177 17.14 3.96 12.89
CA VAL A 177 17.52 3.01 11.85
C VAL A 177 16.61 1.78 11.92
N THR A 178 15.91 1.47 10.83
CA THR A 178 14.96 0.35 10.77
C THR A 178 15.46 -0.82 9.96
N LYS A 179 16.26 -0.57 8.91
CA LYS A 179 16.79 -1.62 8.05
C LYS A 179 18.10 -1.21 7.42
N LEU A 180 19.00 -2.18 7.29
CA LEU A 180 20.24 -2.06 6.55
C LEU A 180 20.16 -2.94 5.30
N THR A 181 20.57 -2.40 4.16
CA THR A 181 20.54 -3.09 2.86
C THR A 181 21.74 -2.69 2.02
N PRO A 182 22.11 -3.47 0.97
CA PRO A 182 23.21 -3.10 0.08
C PRO A 182 23.02 -1.75 -0.64
N ILE A 183 21.79 -1.29 -0.79
CA ILE A 183 21.48 0.01 -1.41
C ILE A 183 21.52 1.17 -0.40
N GLY A 184 21.66 0.87 0.89
CA GLY A 184 21.83 1.85 1.96
C GLY A 184 21.01 1.60 3.23
N VAL A 185 20.89 2.65 4.04
CA VAL A 185 20.32 2.63 5.40
C VAL A 185 18.92 3.24 5.39
N PHE A 186 17.93 2.48 5.87
CA PHE A 186 16.58 2.96 6.06
C PHE A 186 16.42 3.54 7.46
N VAL A 187 15.94 4.77 7.52
CA VAL A 187 15.74 5.53 8.75
C VAL A 187 14.28 5.96 8.84
N ARG A 188 13.61 5.64 9.94
CA ARG A 188 12.28 6.15 10.25
C ARG A 188 12.38 7.62 10.65
N VAL A 189 11.77 8.49 9.86
CA VAL A 189 11.79 9.95 10.04
C VAL A 189 10.47 10.50 10.59
N ALA A 190 9.38 9.75 10.43
CA ALA A 190 8.09 9.99 11.09
C ALA A 190 7.33 8.67 11.23
N ASP A 191 6.24 8.66 12.00
CA ASP A 191 5.39 7.49 12.13
C ASP A 191 4.79 7.10 10.78
N GLY A 192 5.13 5.90 10.31
CA GLY A 192 4.71 5.42 8.98
C GLY A 192 5.55 5.93 7.80
N VAL A 193 6.65 6.66 8.04
CA VAL A 193 7.54 7.19 6.99
C VAL A 193 8.99 6.77 7.21
N GLU A 194 9.53 6.07 6.23
CA GLU A 194 10.95 5.69 6.15
C GLU A 194 11.63 6.44 5.00
N GLY A 195 12.82 6.95 5.27
CA GLY A 195 13.71 7.49 4.25
C GLY A 195 14.93 6.60 4.05
N LEU A 196 15.52 6.67 2.86
CA LEU A 196 16.73 5.96 2.49
C LEU A 196 17.91 6.94 2.50
N VAL A 197 18.93 6.63 3.28
CA VAL A 197 20.28 7.16 3.08
C VAL A 197 20.96 6.23 2.08
N PRO A 198 21.13 6.63 0.81
CA PRO A 198 21.79 5.79 -0.19
C PRO A 198 23.26 5.60 0.18
N VAL A 199 23.76 4.39 -0.02
CA VAL A 199 25.18 4.08 0.18
C VAL A 199 25.69 3.46 -1.10
N GLU A 200 26.59 4.15 -1.81
CA GLU A 200 27.23 3.55 -2.98
C GLU A 200 28.33 2.59 -2.52
N GLY A 201 28.21 1.31 -2.86
CA GLY A 201 29.26 0.32 -2.60
C GLY A 201 29.37 -0.14 -1.16
N ALA A 202 28.27 -0.18 -0.40
CA ALA A 202 28.24 -0.80 0.93
C ALA A 202 28.69 -2.26 0.84
N ASP A 203 29.86 -2.56 1.39
CA ASP A 203 30.34 -3.93 1.56
C ASP A 203 29.55 -4.54 2.73
N VAL A 204 28.42 -5.19 2.42
CA VAL A 204 27.61 -5.94 3.40
C VAL A 204 28.28 -7.29 3.62
N SER A 205 29.51 -7.27 4.13
CA SER A 205 30.32 -8.47 4.32
C SER A 205 30.82 -8.58 5.75
N ASP A 206 29.90 -8.85 6.65
CA ASP A 206 30.16 -9.77 7.74
C ASP A 206 28.83 -10.29 8.30
N GLU A 207 28.90 -11.48 8.88
CA GLU A 207 27.79 -12.29 9.39
C GLU A 207 27.13 -11.65 10.64
N THR A 208 27.36 -10.35 10.84
CA THR A 208 27.01 -9.47 11.96
C THR A 208 26.02 -8.35 11.60
N GLY A 209 25.74 -8.12 10.31
CA GLY A 209 24.70 -7.16 9.88
C GLY A 209 25.10 -5.68 9.99
N ARG A 210 26.35 -5.34 9.66
CA ARG A 210 26.90 -3.97 9.67
C ARG A 210 26.88 -3.35 8.27
N VAL A 211 26.77 -2.01 8.20
CA VAL A 211 26.93 -1.24 6.96
C VAL A 211 27.79 0.00 7.24
N VAL A 212 28.93 0.09 6.58
CA VAL A 212 29.77 1.30 6.56
C VAL A 212 29.19 2.27 5.53
N VAL A 213 28.86 3.48 5.98
CA VAL A 213 28.37 4.56 5.11
C VAL A 213 29.57 5.46 4.75
N PRO A 214 30.17 5.34 3.55
CA PRO A 214 31.13 6.30 3.06
C PRO A 214 30.53 7.71 3.01
N ASP A 215 31.18 8.65 3.68
CA ASP A 215 30.83 10.06 3.63
C ASP A 215 31.11 10.61 2.24
N ARG A 216 30.10 11.18 1.60
CA ARG A 216 30.25 11.95 0.38
C ARG A 216 29.42 13.22 0.48
N GLY A 217 30.04 14.26 1.04
CA GLY A 217 29.99 15.62 0.51
C GLY A 217 28.82 16.50 0.95
N ASP A 218 29.18 17.52 1.74
CA ASP A 218 28.64 18.88 1.78
C ASP A 218 27.12 19.07 1.92
N VAL A 219 26.61 18.90 3.14
CA VAL A 219 25.46 19.70 3.57
C VAL A 219 25.94 20.74 4.58
N VAL A 220 26.17 21.97 4.11
CA VAL A 220 26.46 23.13 4.97
C VAL A 220 25.19 23.46 5.76
N VAL A 221 25.09 22.95 6.99
CA VAL A 221 24.12 23.43 7.98
C VAL A 221 24.78 24.58 8.71
N GLY A 222 24.46 25.81 8.31
CA GLY A 222 24.97 27.00 8.98
C GLY A 222 24.53 27.06 10.45
N GLY A 223 25.50 27.03 11.38
CA GLY A 223 25.30 27.43 12.77
C GLY A 223 26.17 26.72 13.81
N GLU A 224 27.38 27.25 13.99
CA GLU A 224 28.29 27.26 15.16
C GLU A 224 28.63 25.95 15.92
N GLY A 225 29.87 25.50 15.74
CA GLY A 225 30.60 24.60 16.63
C GLY A 225 32.01 24.31 16.10
N ASP A 226 33.01 24.97 16.70
CA ASP A 226 34.47 24.89 16.53
C ASP A 226 35.02 24.06 15.35
N VAL A 227 35.35 24.76 14.25
CA VAL A 227 36.08 24.22 13.10
C VAL A 227 37.55 24.67 13.21
N ALA A 228 38.46 23.71 13.40
CA ALA A 228 39.89 23.95 13.18
C ALA A 228 40.17 23.86 11.68
N VAL A 229 40.64 24.97 11.10
CA VAL A 229 40.98 25.10 9.68
C VAL A 229 42.42 24.61 9.48
N GLY A 230 42.60 23.56 8.69
CA GLY A 230 43.90 23.18 8.12
C GLY A 230 44.19 23.96 6.83
N ASP A 231 45.47 24.12 6.49
CA ASP A 231 46.00 25.08 5.50
C ASP A 231 45.57 24.92 4.02
N GLU A 232 44.65 24.01 3.69
CA GLU A 232 44.09 23.88 2.33
C GLU A 232 42.55 23.88 2.29
N GLY A 233 41.87 24.26 3.38
CA GLY A 233 40.41 24.44 3.39
C GLY A 233 39.61 23.14 3.27
N GLU A 234 40.26 21.98 3.41
CA GLU A 234 39.61 20.67 3.44
C GLU A 234 39.35 20.28 4.89
N VAL A 235 38.08 20.28 5.30
CA VAL A 235 37.65 19.72 6.59
C VAL A 235 37.35 18.24 6.36
N VAL A 236 38.36 17.41 6.56
CA VAL A 236 38.20 15.95 6.56
C VAL A 236 37.77 15.52 7.96
N VAL A 237 36.49 15.18 8.12
CA VAL A 237 36.01 14.48 9.32
C VAL A 237 35.91 13.01 8.98
N GLU A 238 36.92 12.23 9.33
CA GLU A 238 36.85 10.76 9.28
C GLU A 238 35.94 10.28 10.43
N ASN A 239 34.66 10.03 10.15
CA ASN A 239 33.81 9.26 11.05
C ASN A 239 33.15 8.13 10.26
N GLU A 240 33.85 6.99 10.22
CA GLU A 240 33.22 5.69 9.98
C GLU A 240 32.23 5.44 11.12
N ALA A 241 30.94 5.69 10.89
CA ALA A 241 29.91 5.36 11.87
C ALA A 241 29.47 3.91 11.65
N ASP A 242 29.81 3.02 12.58
CA ASP A 242 29.19 1.69 12.69
C ASP A 242 27.71 1.88 13.08
N VAL A 243 26.80 1.69 12.13
CA VAL A 243 25.36 1.84 12.36
C VAL A 243 24.71 0.48 12.45
N VAL A 244 23.94 0.24 13.52
CA VAL A 244 23.11 -0.97 13.66
C VAL A 244 21.63 -0.65 13.64
N VAL A 245 20.82 -1.67 13.31
CA VAL A 245 19.36 -1.54 13.37
C VAL A 245 18.95 -1.19 14.80
N GLY A 246 18.19 -0.10 14.93
CA GLY A 246 17.71 0.41 16.21
C GLY A 246 18.36 1.73 16.65
N ASP A 247 19.50 2.10 16.06
CA ASP A 247 20.24 3.32 16.42
C ASP A 247 19.46 4.60 16.13
N GLN A 248 19.79 5.64 16.88
CA GLN A 248 19.27 7.00 16.70
C GLN A 248 20.28 7.84 15.92
N VAL A 249 19.87 8.36 14.77
CA VAL A 249 20.74 9.05 13.82
C VAL A 249 20.16 10.40 13.45
N HIS A 250 21.03 11.36 13.12
CA HIS A 250 20.64 12.62 12.51
C HIS A 250 20.77 12.51 11.00
N VAL A 251 19.69 12.87 10.32
CA VAL A 251 19.58 12.82 8.85
C VAL A 251 18.97 14.11 8.33
N VAL A 252 19.36 14.53 7.14
CA VAL A 252 18.74 15.65 6.43
C VAL A 252 17.91 15.10 5.28
N VAL A 253 16.71 15.63 5.09
CA VAL A 253 15.91 15.33 3.90
C VAL A 253 16.49 16.09 2.70
N THR A 254 16.99 15.35 1.72
CA THR A 254 17.53 15.92 0.48
C THR A 254 16.51 15.95 -0.63
N ARG A 255 15.59 14.97 -0.66
CA ARG A 255 14.54 14.89 -1.69
C ARG A 255 13.32 14.14 -1.19
N VAL A 256 12.14 14.68 -1.44
CA VAL A 256 10.85 13.98 -1.26
C VAL A 256 10.20 13.80 -2.63
N SER A 257 9.85 12.56 -2.98
CA SER A 257 9.07 12.23 -4.17
C SER A 257 7.68 11.78 -3.76
N ARG A 258 6.67 12.62 -4.04
CA ARG A 258 5.26 12.31 -3.76
C ARG A 258 4.73 11.16 -4.62
N GLU A 259 5.06 11.18 -5.91
CA GLU A 259 4.67 10.14 -6.86
C GLU A 259 5.28 8.77 -6.50
N GLY A 260 6.59 8.74 -6.23
CA GLY A 260 7.28 7.50 -5.86
C GLY A 260 7.10 7.09 -4.40
N ARG A 261 6.48 7.94 -3.56
CA ARG A 261 6.42 7.82 -2.09
C ARG A 261 7.78 7.52 -1.46
N ARG A 262 8.81 8.29 -1.85
CA ARG A 262 10.20 8.10 -1.42
C ARG A 262 10.73 9.34 -0.73
N VAL A 263 11.49 9.14 0.35
CA VAL A 263 12.30 10.16 1.01
C VAL A 263 13.76 9.75 0.85
N VAL A 264 14.57 10.62 0.24
CA VAL A 264 16.02 10.47 0.19
C VAL A 264 16.61 11.34 1.29
N LEU A 265 17.54 10.74 2.02
CA LEU A 265 18.19 11.32 3.17
C LEU A 265 19.69 11.42 2.93
N ALA A 266 20.32 12.42 3.55
CA ALA A 266 21.77 12.48 3.74
C ALA A 266 22.11 12.25 5.21
N TRP A 267 23.24 11.59 5.44
CA TRP A 267 23.77 11.37 6.77
C TRP A 267 24.32 12.68 7.35
N VAL A 268 24.04 12.97 8.62
CA VAL A 268 24.64 14.11 9.34
C VAL A 268 25.54 13.63 10.48
N GLY A 269 25.18 12.54 11.15
CA GLY A 269 25.94 12.00 12.27
C GLY A 269 25.11 11.14 13.21
N ALA A 270 25.77 10.43 14.13
CA ALA A 270 25.09 9.75 15.23
C ALA A 270 24.52 10.76 16.23
N ALA A 271 23.33 10.52 16.77
CA ALA A 271 22.80 11.33 17.86
C ALA A 271 23.65 11.08 19.10
N ALA A 272 24.44 12.07 19.55
CA ALA A 272 25.26 11.96 20.75
C ALA A 272 24.39 11.44 21.92
N GLY A 273 24.59 10.17 22.32
CA GLY A 273 23.73 9.55 23.33
C GLY A 273 23.66 8.03 23.45
N SER A 274 24.45 7.23 22.73
CA SER A 274 24.61 5.79 23.04
C SER A 274 26.07 5.46 23.34
N GLY A 275 26.57 6.04 24.41
CA GLY A 275 27.79 5.55 25.06
C GLY A 275 27.45 4.37 25.97
N ARG A 276 27.99 3.21 25.59
CA ARG A 276 28.12 1.93 26.31
C ARG A 276 26.94 0.96 26.30
#